data_AF-A0A645G4G3-F1
#
_entry.id   AF-A0A645G4G3-F1
#
_cell.length_a   1.000
_cell.length_b   1.000
_cell.length_c   1.000
_cell.angle_alpha   90.00
_cell.angle_beta   90.00
_cell.angle_gamma   90.00
#
_symmetry.space_group_name_H-M   'P 1'
#
loop_
_entity.id
_entity.type
_entity.pdbx_description
1 polymer ?
#
loop_
_entity_poly.entity_id
_entity_poly.type
_entity_poly.pdbx_seq_one_letter_code
_entity_poly.pdbx_strand_id
1 'polypeptide(L)'
;MAVIIKTHDPNLLLDKIYEGIATRKVEKWTVMTDGRITPTPLMWKNEAFLKPQIWVDENELRFGLLKRKDRKHVTSKLYTFFHTKFVEMLLANFDTDFQNVTITALSTPPDNF
;
A
#
# COMPACT_ATOMS: atom_id res chain seq x y z
N MET A 1 -6.16 9.25 0.44
CA MET A 1 -5.36 8.97 1.63
C MET A 1 -4.23 8.07 1.18
N ALA A 2 -3.01 8.39 1.58
CA ALA A 2 -1.83 7.67 1.12
C ALA A 2 -1.04 7.08 2.29
N VAL A 3 -0.31 6.01 1.98
CA VAL A 3 0.86 5.56 2.74
C VAL A 3 2.08 6.01 1.94
N ILE A 4 2.92 6.85 2.53
CA ILE A 4 4.11 7.44 1.92
C ILE A 4 5.33 6.84 2.60
N ILE A 5 6.17 6.16 1.84
CA ILE A 5 7.34 5.45 2.37
C ILE A 5 8.57 6.16 1.84
N LYS A 6 9.40 6.70 2.74
CA LYS A 6 10.71 7.24 2.39
C LYS A 6 11.69 6.09 2.26
N THR A 7 12.38 5.97 1.13
CA THR A 7 13.39 4.92 0.88
C THR A 7 14.46 5.42 -0.10
N HIS A 8 15.67 4.88 -0.02
CA HIS A 8 16.72 5.21 -1.00
C HIS A 8 16.46 4.60 -2.38
N ASP A 9 15.65 3.54 -2.46
CA ASP A 9 15.35 2.86 -3.72
C ASP A 9 13.86 2.43 -3.77
N PRO A 10 12.96 3.33 -4.21
CA PRO A 10 11.54 3.03 -4.26
C PRO A 10 11.18 1.94 -5.29
N ASN A 11 12.00 1.72 -6.32
CA ASN A 11 11.79 0.63 -7.27
C ASN A 11 12.09 -0.71 -6.60
N LEU A 12 13.28 -0.84 -6.00
CA LEU A 12 13.69 -2.06 -5.32
C LEU A 12 12.76 -2.43 -4.16
N LEU A 13 12.31 -1.43 -3.38
CA LEU A 13 11.34 -1.68 -2.31
C LEU A 13 10.02 -2.23 -2.87
N LEU A 14 9.51 -1.69 -3.98
CA LEU A 14 8.28 -2.17 -4.59
C LEU A 14 8.43 -3.62 -5.09
N ASP A 15 9.54 -3.92 -5.75
CA ASP A 15 9.85 -5.28 -6.23
C ASP A 15 9.92 -6.27 -5.07
N LYS A 16 10.58 -5.92 -3.97
CA LYS A 16 10.64 -6.73 -2.74
C LYS A 16 9.27 -6.97 -2.13
N ILE A 17 8.39 -5.95 -2.09
CA ILE A 17 7.02 -6.10 -1.60
C ILE A 17 6.25 -7.10 -2.47
N TYR A 18 6.34 -6.97 -3.80
CA TYR A 18 5.68 -7.89 -4.72
C TYR A 18 6.22 -9.32 -4.61
N GLU A 19 7.54 -9.48 -4.54
CA GLU A 19 8.17 -10.80 -4.35
C GLU A 19 7.77 -11.42 -3.01
N GLY A 20 7.77 -10.64 -1.93
CA GLY A 20 7.36 -11.08 -0.59
C GLY A 20 5.92 -11.61 -0.57
N ILE A 21 5.00 -10.94 -1.27
CA ILE A 21 3.60 -11.37 -1.40
C ILE A 21 3.51 -12.62 -2.29
N ALA A 22 4.19 -12.64 -3.44
CA ALA A 22 4.16 -13.75 -4.40
C ALA A 22 4.72 -15.05 -3.80
N THR A 23 5.80 -14.96 -3.03
CA THR A 23 6.45 -16.08 -2.34
C THR A 23 5.76 -16.51 -1.04
N ARG A 24 4.66 -15.84 -0.66
CA ARG A 24 3.92 -16.04 0.60
C ARG A 24 4.73 -15.80 1.88
N LYS A 25 5.89 -15.14 1.79
CA LYS A 25 6.64 -14.66 2.97
C LYS A 25 5.87 -13.53 3.66
N VAL A 26 5.18 -12.71 2.88
CA VAL A 26 4.25 -11.69 3.35
C VAL A 26 2.83 -12.25 3.27
N GLU A 27 2.30 -12.72 4.40
CA GLU A 27 0.95 -13.25 4.46
C GLU A 27 -0.12 -12.15 4.41
N LYS A 28 -1.38 -12.56 4.15
CA LYS A 28 -2.60 -11.72 4.24
C LYS A 28 -2.72 -10.59 3.22
N TRP A 29 -1.88 -10.56 2.19
CA TRP A 29 -1.99 -9.64 1.05
C TRP A 29 -2.03 -10.40 -0.28
N THR A 30 -2.58 -9.77 -1.31
CA THR A 30 -2.64 -10.28 -2.68
C THR A 30 -2.35 -9.14 -3.65
N VAL A 31 -1.58 -9.42 -4.70
CA VAL A 31 -1.34 -8.51 -5.82
C VAL A 31 -2.33 -8.83 -6.94
N MET A 32 -3.01 -7.81 -7.45
CA MET A 32 -3.89 -7.87 -8.61
C MET A 32 -3.06 -7.86 -9.90
N THR A 33 -3.67 -8.25 -11.02
CA THR A 33 -2.99 -8.29 -12.32
C THR A 33 -2.43 -6.95 -12.79
N ASP A 34 -2.93 -5.83 -12.25
CA ASP A 34 -2.48 -4.47 -12.55
C ASP A 34 -1.61 -3.86 -11.44
N GLY A 35 -0.99 -4.69 -10.59
CA GLY A 35 -0.05 -4.27 -9.56
C GLY A 35 -0.69 -3.67 -8.30
N ARG A 36 -2.01 -3.51 -8.27
CA ARG A 36 -2.72 -3.10 -7.04
C ARG A 36 -2.65 -4.17 -5.97
N ILE A 37 -2.63 -3.77 -4.70
CA ILE A 37 -2.54 -4.67 -3.56
C ILE A 37 -3.84 -4.61 -2.74
N THR A 38 -4.35 -5.76 -2.29
CA THR A 38 -5.54 -5.84 -1.42
C THR A 38 -5.35 -6.92 -0.34
N PRO A 39 -5.96 -6.80 0.84
CA PRO A 39 -5.92 -7.83 1.86
C PRO A 39 -6.56 -9.15 1.38
N THR A 40 -6.00 -10.28 1.82
CA THR A 40 -6.55 -11.62 1.58
C THR A 40 -7.77 -11.98 2.44
N PRO A 41 -7.88 -11.56 3.73
CA PRO A 41 -9.04 -11.90 4.57
C PRO A 41 -10.38 -11.49 3.93
N LEU A 42 -11.34 -12.42 3.92
CA LEU A 42 -12.61 -12.28 3.16
C LEU A 42 -13.37 -10.98 3.45
N MET A 43 -13.36 -10.51 4.70
CA MET A 43 -14.03 -9.27 5.12
C MET A 43 -13.47 -8.00 4.45
N TRP A 44 -12.21 -8.01 4.04
CA TRP A 44 -11.49 -6.83 3.53
C TRP A 44 -11.06 -6.97 2.08
N LYS A 45 -11.07 -8.20 1.57
CA LYS A 45 -10.68 -8.53 0.21
C LYS A 45 -11.54 -7.77 -0.79
N ASN A 46 -10.89 -7.07 -1.72
CA ASN A 46 -11.52 -6.28 -2.78
C ASN A 46 -12.45 -5.15 -2.29
N GLU A 47 -12.41 -4.78 -1.00
CA GLU A 47 -13.17 -3.64 -0.48
C GLU A 47 -12.55 -2.29 -0.90
N ALA A 48 -11.21 -2.29 -1.06
CA ALA A 48 -10.38 -1.23 -1.62
C ALA A 48 -9.05 -1.83 -2.10
N PHE A 49 -8.21 -0.99 -2.69
CA PHE A 49 -6.92 -1.38 -3.26
C PHE A 49 -5.86 -0.32 -2.98
N LEU A 50 -4.68 -0.73 -2.52
CA LEU A 50 -3.50 0.12 -2.49
C LEU A 50 -2.86 0.10 -3.88
N LYS A 51 -2.72 1.27 -4.51
CA LYS A 51 -2.05 1.41 -5.79
C LYS A 51 -0.71 2.11 -5.60
N PRO A 52 0.41 1.47 -5.93
CA PRO A 52 1.73 2.08 -5.83
C PRO A 52 1.94 3.15 -6.90
N GLN A 53 2.75 4.14 -6.57
CA GLN A 53 3.38 5.09 -7.47
C GLN A 53 4.78 5.44 -6.95
N ILE A 54 5.74 5.43 -7.85
CA ILE A 54 7.15 5.74 -7.57
C ILE A 54 7.38 7.24 -7.80
N TRP A 55 7.99 7.89 -6.82
CA TRP A 55 8.36 9.30 -6.81
C TRP A 55 9.88 9.37 -6.64
N VAL A 56 10.59 9.38 -7.78
CA VAL A 56 12.06 9.22 -7.82
C VAL A 56 12.76 10.43 -7.20
N ASP A 57 12.34 11.65 -7.56
CA ASP A 57 12.98 12.88 -7.08
C ASP A 57 12.81 13.04 -5.56
N GLU A 58 11.67 12.60 -5.03
CA GLU A 58 11.36 12.61 -3.61
C GLU A 58 11.91 11.38 -2.88
N ASN A 59 12.50 10.39 -3.54
CA ASN A 59 12.91 9.13 -2.90
C ASN A 59 11.76 8.48 -2.10
N GLU A 60 10.60 8.40 -2.74
CA GLU A 60 9.36 7.94 -2.11
C GLU A 60 8.65 6.86 -2.93
N LEU A 61 8.18 5.84 -2.22
CA LEU A 61 7.18 4.91 -2.73
C LEU A 61 5.86 5.25 -2.05
N ARG A 62 4.86 5.67 -2.84
CA ARG A 62 3.55 6.05 -2.33
C ARG A 62 2.50 5.05 -2.73
N PHE A 63 1.63 4.69 -1.79
CA PHE A 63 0.45 3.89 -2.04
C PHE A 63 -0.80 4.72 -1.78
N GLY A 64 -1.52 5.08 -2.83
CA GLY A 64 -2.84 5.70 -2.70
C GLY A 64 -3.93 4.65 -2.59
N LEU A 65 -5.04 5.00 -1.94
CA LEU A 65 -6.15 4.07 -1.69
C LEU A 65 -7.27 4.24 -2.72
N LEU A 66 -7.44 3.23 -3.56
CA LEU A 66 -8.51 3.13 -4.54
C LEU A 66 -9.73 2.40 -3.98
N LYS A 67 -10.90 3.05 -4.06
CA LYS A 67 -12.18 2.38 -3.82
C LYS A 67 -12.50 1.39 -4.94
N ARG A 68 -13.24 0.32 -4.63
CA ARG A 68 -13.87 -0.51 -5.67
C ARG A 68 -14.96 0.27 -6.43
N LYS A 69 -15.28 -0.17 -7.66
CA LYS A 69 -16.09 0.60 -8.63
C LYS A 69 -17.48 0.99 -8.11
N ASP A 70 -18.17 0.07 -7.45
CA ASP A 70 -19.53 0.23 -6.90
C ASP A 70 -19.60 1.04 -5.58
N ARG A 71 -18.44 1.29 -4.95
CA ARG A 71 -18.38 2.02 -3.68
C ARG A 71 -18.42 3.53 -3.93
N LYS A 72 -19.32 4.25 -3.25
CA LYS A 72 -19.41 5.72 -3.34
C LYS A 72 -18.25 6.43 -2.63
N HIS A 73 -17.97 6.02 -1.39
CA HIS A 73 -16.95 6.65 -0.54
C HIS A 73 -16.11 5.60 0.21
N VAL A 74 -14.87 5.97 0.54
CA VAL A 74 -14.01 5.23 1.47
C VAL A 74 -14.30 5.73 2.88
N THR A 75 -14.69 4.82 3.79
CA THR A 75 -14.94 5.18 5.19
C THR A 75 -13.65 5.27 5.97
N SER A 76 -13.67 5.99 7.09
CA SER A 76 -12.51 6.06 8.00
C SER A 76 -12.04 4.70 8.46
N LYS A 77 -12.99 3.85 8.89
CA LYS A 77 -12.73 2.46 9.27
C LYS A 77 -11.98 1.69 8.18
N LEU A 78 -12.34 1.88 6.91
CA LEU A 78 -11.74 1.14 5.80
C LEU A 78 -10.29 1.59 5.55
N TYR A 79 -10.04 2.90 5.41
CA TYR A 79 -8.67 3.35 5.18
C TYR A 79 -7.77 3.15 6.39
N THR A 80 -8.29 3.28 7.62
CA THR A 80 -7.55 2.95 8.85
C THR A 80 -7.06 1.50 8.80
N PHE A 81 -7.94 0.54 8.47
CA PHE A 81 -7.55 -0.87 8.39
C PHE A 81 -6.46 -1.08 7.33
N PHE A 82 -6.68 -0.58 6.11
CA PHE A 82 -5.73 -0.74 5.02
C PHE A 82 -4.37 -0.14 5.35
N HIS A 83 -4.33 1.09 5.86
CA HIS A 83 -3.09 1.79 6.17
C HIS A 83 -2.34 1.11 7.32
N THR A 84 -3.00 0.88 8.45
CA THR A 84 -2.34 0.30 9.64
C THR A 84 -1.81 -1.10 9.38
N LYS A 85 -2.58 -1.96 8.71
CA LYS A 85 -2.12 -3.31 8.37
C LYS A 85 -1.03 -3.32 7.32
N PHE A 86 -1.03 -2.35 6.41
CA PHE A 86 0.05 -2.25 5.42
C PHE A 86 1.34 -1.78 6.08
N VAL A 87 1.28 -0.79 6.98
CA VAL A 87 2.44 -0.34 7.77
C VAL A 87 2.98 -1.45 8.67
N GLU A 88 2.10 -2.20 9.34
CA GLU A 88 2.48 -3.39 10.13
C GLU A 88 3.25 -4.40 9.26
N MET A 89 2.77 -4.66 8.05
CA MET A 89 3.46 -5.55 7.10
C MET A 89 4.82 -5.00 6.68
N LEU A 90 4.92 -3.70 6.39
CA LEU A 90 6.19 -3.05 6.02
C LEU A 90 7.22 -3.20 7.14
N LEU A 91 6.86 -2.83 8.38
CA LEU A 91 7.76 -2.93 9.52
C LEU A 91 8.15 -4.37 9.85
N ALA A 92 7.25 -5.34 9.66
CA ALA A 92 7.55 -6.74 10.00
C ALA A 92 8.46 -7.43 8.98
N ASN A 93 8.60 -6.90 7.76
CA ASN A 93 9.27 -7.61 6.66
C ASN A 93 10.35 -6.80 5.93
N PHE A 94 10.33 -5.47 6.05
CA PHE A 94 11.12 -4.55 5.22
C PHE A 94 11.68 -3.35 6.02
N ASP A 95 11.78 -3.45 7.35
CA ASP A 95 12.23 -2.35 8.23
C ASP A 95 13.62 -1.80 7.90
N THR A 96 14.48 -2.58 7.26
CA THR A 96 15.80 -2.17 6.79
C THR A 96 15.81 -1.53 5.40
N ASP A 97 14.68 -1.57 4.67
CA ASP A 97 14.56 -1.10 3.28
C ASP A 97 13.95 0.30 3.15
N PHE A 98 13.54 0.94 4.26
CA PHE A 98 12.97 2.28 4.27
C PHE A 98 13.34 3.03 5.55
N GLN A 99 13.28 4.36 5.55
CA GLN A 99 13.62 5.16 6.75
C GLN A 99 12.41 5.53 7.59
N ASN A 100 11.28 5.84 6.96
CA ASN A 100 10.04 6.17 7.68
C ASN A 100 8.80 5.95 6.80
N VAL A 101 7.64 5.90 7.46
CA VAL A 101 6.33 5.84 6.81
C VAL A 101 5.43 6.94 7.37
N THR A 102 4.80 7.70 6.47
CA THR A 102 3.78 8.69 6.79
C THR A 102 2.42 8.22 6.26
N ILE A 103 1.37 8.32 7.07
CA ILE A 103 -0.01 8.03 6.66
C ILE A 103 -0.84 9.32 6.66
N THR A 104 -1.60 9.56 5.59
CA THR A 104 -2.42 10.77 5.45
C THR A 104 -3.90 10.47 5.57
N ALA A 105 -4.64 11.31 6.31
CA ALA A 105 -6.10 11.22 6.47
C ALA A 105 -6.88 11.97 5.37
N LEU A 106 -6.21 12.89 4.67
CA LEU A 106 -6.79 13.64 3.55
C LEU A 106 -6.29 13.09 2.21
N SER A 107 -6.88 13.57 1.11
CA SER A 107 -6.37 13.29 -0.22
C SER A 107 -4.94 13.80 -0.36
N THR A 108 -4.06 12.99 -0.92
CA THR A 108 -2.64 13.27 -1.13
C THR A 108 -2.23 12.56 -2.41
N PRO A 109 -1.42 13.16 -3.29
CA PRO A 109 -0.89 12.41 -4.42
C PRO A 109 -0.27 11.08 -3.94
N PRO A 110 -0.71 9.92 -4.46
CA PRO A 110 -1.24 9.72 -5.81
C PRO A 110 -2.76 9.52 -5.94
N ASP A 111 -3.58 9.90 -4.96
CA ASP A 111 -5.03 9.59 -4.91
C ASP A 111 -5.90 10.02 -6.11
N ASN A 112 -5.36 10.79 -7.07
CA ASN A 112 -6.02 11.23 -8.30
C ASN A 112 -5.77 10.27 -9.48
N PHE A 113 -5.93 8.98 -9.24
CA PHE A 113 -5.70 7.91 -10.21
C PHE A 113 -6.81 7.73 -11.25
#